data_AF-A0A8D9BFP5-F1
#
_entry.id   AF-A0A8D9BFP5-F1
#
_cell.length_a   1.000
_cell.length_b   1.000
_cell.length_c   1.000
_cell.angle_alpha   90.00
_cell.angle_beta   90.00
_cell.angle_gamma   90.00
#
_symmetry.space_group_name_H-M   'P 1'
#
loop_
_entity.id
_entity.type
_entity.pdbx_description
1 polymer ?
#
loop_
_entity_poly.entity_id
_entity_poly.type
_entity_poly.pdbx_seq_one_letter_code
_entity_poly.pdbx_strand_id
1 'polypeptide(L)'
;MNEVNEYLMTNLQEDDFIIKPYQFNLDEVKGFEYRAKDAWRSVTKIAVREARLKEIKQEILNSQKLKNYFQDNPTDLESLRHDKALHTVRFQSHLADVPDYMVPSALRKLAKIEDDGNEDLTQEPITDEEYNKQYEEYRIKSRSMSEVVAKKKYKEKRRSAENAYHKKQANPLIGMKFSGLKKKG
;
A
#
# COMPACT_ATOMS: atom_id res chain seq x y z
N MET A 1 -23.35 32.10 -32.16
CA MET A 1 -22.49 30.99 -32.61
C MET A 1 -21.53 31.40 -33.72
N ASN A 2 -21.94 32.24 -34.68
CA ASN A 2 -21.08 32.61 -35.82
C ASN A 2 -19.95 33.59 -35.46
N GLU A 3 -20.21 34.62 -34.64
CA GLU A 3 -19.21 35.64 -34.25
C GLU A 3 -18.03 35.08 -33.44
N VAL A 4 -18.32 34.11 -32.55
CA VAL A 4 -17.28 33.44 -31.75
C VAL A 4 -16.37 32.60 -32.63
N ASN A 5 -16.96 31.86 -33.59
CA ASN A 5 -16.18 31.07 -34.54
C ASN A 5 -15.33 31.97 -35.43
N GLU A 6 -15.87 33.10 -35.90
CA GLU A 6 -15.16 34.06 -36.74
C GLU A 6 -13.98 34.72 -36.00
N TYR A 7 -14.16 35.08 -34.72
CA TYR A 7 -13.08 35.59 -33.86
C TYR A 7 -11.97 34.55 -33.62
N LEU A 8 -12.33 33.27 -33.48
CA LEU A 8 -11.38 32.18 -33.31
C LEU A 8 -10.60 31.90 -34.61
N MET A 9 -11.24 31.99 -35.78
CA MET A 9 -10.58 31.79 -37.08
C MET A 9 -9.63 32.93 -37.48
N THR A 10 -9.89 34.15 -37.00
CA THR A 10 -9.11 35.35 -37.37
C THR A 10 -7.87 35.57 -36.50
N ASN A 11 -7.92 35.19 -35.22
CA ASN A 11 -6.82 35.43 -34.26
C ASN A 11 -5.90 34.23 -34.03
N LEU A 12 -6.27 33.04 -34.51
CA LEU A 12 -5.45 31.83 -34.42
C LEU A 12 -5.10 31.38 -35.84
N GLN A 13 -3.84 31.55 -36.23
CA GLN A 13 -3.33 31.09 -37.52
C GLN A 13 -3.49 29.56 -37.64
N GLU A 14 -4.17 29.18 -38.72
CA GLU A 14 -4.25 27.91 -39.47
C GLU A 14 -4.11 26.55 -38.72
N ASP A 15 -5.13 25.72 -38.93
CA ASP A 15 -5.22 24.26 -38.87
C ASP A 15 -5.20 23.50 -37.53
N ASP A 16 -4.60 24.03 -36.46
CA ASP A 16 -4.42 23.24 -35.23
C ASP A 16 -5.53 23.38 -34.17
N PHE A 17 -6.37 24.42 -34.25
CA PHE A 17 -7.38 24.71 -33.20
C PHE A 17 -8.79 25.02 -33.70
N ILE A 18 -9.15 24.53 -34.89
CA ILE A 18 -10.57 24.42 -35.27
C ILE A 18 -11.20 23.45 -34.26
N ILE A 19 -12.24 23.88 -33.55
CA ILE A 19 -13.04 23.00 -32.68
C ILE A 19 -13.62 21.90 -33.58
N LYS A 20 -12.90 20.79 -33.69
CA LYS A 20 -13.32 19.63 -34.48
C LYS A 20 -14.43 18.94 -33.69
N PRO A 21 -15.52 18.53 -34.36
CA PRO A 21 -16.54 17.73 -33.71
C PRO A 21 -15.86 16.47 -33.15
N TYR A 22 -16.09 16.17 -31.87
CA TYR A 22 -15.51 15.02 -31.22
C TYR A 22 -16.04 13.74 -31.87
N GLN A 23 -15.19 13.09 -32.68
CA GLN A 23 -15.50 11.82 -33.31
C GLN A 23 -15.16 10.70 -32.35
N PHE A 24 -16.14 10.31 -31.54
CA PHE A 24 -15.99 9.19 -30.61
C PHE A 24 -16.24 7.86 -31.32
N ASN A 25 -15.19 7.06 -31.46
CA ASN A 25 -15.34 5.70 -31.96
C ASN A 25 -15.87 4.79 -30.85
N LEU A 26 -17.16 4.47 -30.91
CA LEU A 26 -17.79 3.57 -29.93
C LEU A 26 -17.22 2.15 -29.98
N ASP A 27 -16.70 1.70 -31.12
CA ASP A 27 -16.20 0.34 -31.28
C ASP A 27 -14.97 0.06 -30.42
N GLU A 28 -14.13 1.08 -30.20
CA GLU A 28 -12.95 0.99 -29.35
C GLU A 28 -13.31 0.84 -27.86
N VAL A 29 -14.49 1.32 -27.45
CA VAL A 29 -14.93 1.32 -26.05
C VAL A 29 -15.81 0.12 -25.71
N LYS A 30 -16.31 -0.62 -26.72
CA LYS A 30 -17.10 -1.85 -26.52
C LYS A 30 -16.36 -2.89 -25.67
N GLY A 31 -15.02 -2.94 -25.72
CA GLY A 31 -14.22 -3.83 -24.87
C GLY A 31 -14.41 -3.60 -23.37
N PHE A 32 -14.74 -2.38 -22.95
CA PHE A 32 -14.98 -2.01 -21.55
C PHE A 32 -16.41 -2.25 -21.09
N GLU A 33 -17.34 -2.50 -22.01
CA GLU A 33 -18.77 -2.59 -21.70
C GLU A 33 -19.06 -3.65 -20.62
N TYR A 34 -18.39 -4.80 -20.69
CA TYR A 34 -18.54 -5.86 -19.69
C TYR A 34 -18.02 -5.43 -18.31
N ARG A 35 -16.89 -4.73 -18.23
CA ARG A 35 -16.32 -4.23 -16.96
C ARG A 35 -17.21 -3.17 -16.33
N ALA A 36 -17.73 -2.24 -17.13
CA ALA A 36 -18.67 -1.21 -16.67
C ALA A 36 -19.96 -1.86 -16.15
N LYS A 37 -20.48 -2.88 -16.83
CA LYS A 37 -21.65 -3.64 -16.36
C LYS A 37 -21.38 -4.38 -15.06
N ASP A 38 -20.20 -4.97 -14.89
CA ASP A 38 -19.84 -5.68 -13.67
C ASP A 38 -19.70 -4.73 -12.47
N ALA A 39 -19.04 -3.58 -12.68
CA ALA A 39 -18.99 -2.50 -11.70
C ALA A 39 -20.40 -2.03 -11.32
N TRP A 40 -21.27 -1.81 -12.31
CA TRP A 40 -22.64 -1.36 -12.05
C TRP A 40 -23.45 -2.38 -11.24
N ARG A 41 -23.34 -3.66 -11.55
CA ARG A 41 -24.02 -4.74 -10.80
C ARG A 41 -23.59 -4.81 -9.34
N SER A 42 -22.35 -4.43 -9.03
CA SER A 42 -21.86 -4.38 -7.65
C SER A 42 -22.56 -3.29 -6.81
N VAL A 43 -23.08 -2.25 -7.45
CA VAL A 43 -23.72 -1.10 -6.80
C VAL A 43 -25.22 -1.36 -6.66
N THR A 44 -25.63 -1.79 -5.47
CA THR A 44 -27.04 -2.02 -5.14
C THR A 44 -27.64 -0.88 -4.30
N LYS A 45 -28.97 -0.77 -4.25
CA LYS A 45 -29.67 0.21 -3.38
C LYS A 45 -29.28 0.05 -1.90
N ILE A 46 -28.97 -1.16 -1.46
CA ILE A 46 -28.51 -1.45 -0.10
C ILE A 46 -27.12 -0.85 0.10
N ALA A 47 -26.21 -1.11 -0.84
CA ALA A 47 -24.85 -0.61 -0.76
C ALA A 47 -24.77 0.94 -0.79
N VAL A 48 -25.65 1.60 -1.56
CA VAL A 48 -25.79 3.07 -1.55
C VAL A 48 -26.23 3.58 -0.18
N ARG A 49 -27.22 2.91 0.44
CA ARG A 49 -27.72 3.27 1.77
C ARG A 49 -26.65 3.10 2.84
N GLU A 50 -25.94 1.97 2.81
CA GLU A 50 -24.84 1.67 3.75
C GLU A 50 -23.67 2.62 3.56
N ALA A 51 -23.30 2.95 2.32
CA ALA A 51 -22.28 3.95 2.03
C ALA A 51 -22.66 5.32 2.59
N ARG A 52 -23.92 5.74 2.43
CA ARG A 52 -24.41 7.02 2.96
C ARG A 52 -24.41 7.06 4.49
N LEU A 53 -24.81 5.97 5.14
CA LEU A 53 -24.74 5.85 6.59
C LEU A 53 -23.29 5.91 7.09
N LYS A 54 -22.36 5.25 6.40
CA LYS A 54 -20.92 5.30 6.70
C LYS A 54 -20.38 6.73 6.60
N GLU A 55 -20.71 7.44 5.52
CA GLU A 55 -20.32 8.83 5.28
C GLU A 55 -20.81 9.74 6.40
N ILE A 56 -22.12 9.72 6.71
CA ILE A 56 -22.71 10.54 7.77
C ILE A 56 -22.06 10.26 9.13
N LYS A 57 -21.82 8.99 9.45
CA LYS A 57 -21.17 8.60 10.70
C LYS A 57 -19.74 9.14 10.80
N GLN A 58 -18.98 9.04 9.72
CA GLN A 58 -17.61 9.56 9.67
C GLN A 58 -17.60 11.09 9.79
N GLU A 59 -18.57 11.77 9.17
CA GLU A 59 -18.77 13.21 9.31
C GLU A 59 -19.09 13.61 10.76
N ILE A 60 -19.98 12.87 11.43
CA ILE A 60 -20.33 13.10 12.85
C ILE A 60 -19.10 12.98 13.75
N LEU A 61 -18.27 11.95 13.56
CA LEU A 61 -17.06 11.73 14.35
C LEU A 61 -15.97 12.79 14.09
N ASN A 62 -15.91 13.32 12.87
CA ASN A 62 -14.92 14.32 12.46
C ASN A 62 -15.37 15.77 12.72
N SER A 63 -16.67 16.00 12.92
CA SER A 63 -17.27 17.32 13.10
C SER A 63 -16.73 18.02 14.35
N GLN A 64 -16.18 19.21 14.17
CA GLN A 64 -15.68 20.03 15.30
C GLN A 64 -16.82 20.51 16.22
N LYS A 65 -18.01 20.75 15.65
CA LYS A 65 -19.18 21.26 16.39
C LYS A 65 -19.70 20.25 17.42
N LEU A 66 -19.57 18.96 17.12
CA LEU A 66 -20.07 17.89 17.98
C LEU A 66 -19.05 17.42 19.03
N LYS A 67 -17.79 17.89 18.96
CA LYS A 67 -16.74 17.49 19.93
C LYS A 67 -17.14 17.79 21.37
N ASN A 68 -17.64 18.99 21.64
CA ASN A 68 -18.05 19.38 23.00
C ASN A 68 -19.26 18.54 23.47
N TYR A 69 -20.23 18.31 22.59
CA TYR A 69 -21.39 17.47 22.90
C TYR A 69 -20.99 16.05 23.31
N PHE A 70 -20.02 15.45 22.60
CA PHE A 70 -19.51 14.11 22.92
C PHE A 70 -18.59 14.07 24.16
N GLN A 71 -18.03 15.20 24.59
CA GLN A 71 -17.34 15.27 25.89
C GLN A 71 -18.35 15.14 27.04
N ASP A 72 -19.51 15.77 26.89
CA ASP A 72 -20.59 15.73 27.88
C ASP A 72 -21.39 14.41 27.82
N ASN A 73 -21.45 13.76 26.64
CA ASN A 73 -22.21 12.52 26.39
C ASN A 73 -21.31 11.40 25.81
N PRO A 74 -20.51 10.72 26.64
CA PRO A 74 -19.59 9.68 26.18
C PRO A 74 -20.30 8.43 25.64
N THR A 75 -21.49 8.11 26.14
CA THR A 75 -22.30 6.94 25.73
C THR A 75 -22.68 6.98 24.25
N ASP A 76 -22.94 8.17 23.72
CA ASP A 76 -23.41 8.35 22.34
C ASP A 76 -22.23 8.21 21.36
N LEU A 77 -21.06 8.69 21.78
CA LEU A 77 -19.81 8.48 21.05
C LEU A 77 -19.41 7.01 21.02
N GLU A 78 -19.58 6.28 22.13
CA GLU A 78 -19.37 4.84 22.19
C GLU A 78 -20.36 4.10 21.29
N SER A 79 -21.65 4.46 21.34
CA SER A 79 -22.69 3.87 20.48
C SER A 79 -22.38 4.04 19.00
N LEU A 80 -21.90 5.23 18.60
CA LEU A 80 -21.41 5.47 17.25
C LEU A 80 -20.19 4.57 16.94
N ARG A 81 -19.25 4.37 17.86
CA ARG A 81 -18.06 3.54 17.59
C ARG A 81 -18.34 2.04 17.51
N HIS A 82 -19.29 1.53 18.30
CA HIS A 82 -19.59 0.10 18.42
C HIS A 82 -20.55 -0.46 17.37
N ASP A 83 -21.09 0.39 16.49
CA ASP A 83 -22.02 -0.04 15.47
C ASP A 83 -21.42 -1.12 14.55
N LYS A 84 -22.28 -2.02 14.04
CA LYS A 84 -21.87 -3.15 13.20
C LYS A 84 -21.10 -2.63 11.98
N ALA A 85 -20.06 -3.35 11.56
CA ALA A 85 -19.37 -3.06 10.32
C ALA A 85 -20.39 -3.06 9.16
N LEU A 86 -20.67 -1.86 8.63
CA LEU A 86 -21.52 -1.69 7.46
C LEU A 86 -20.92 -2.53 6.33
N HIS A 87 -21.75 -3.28 5.61
CA HIS A 87 -21.27 -4.04 4.47
C HIS A 87 -20.78 -3.04 3.43
N THR A 88 -19.47 -2.96 3.26
CA THR A 88 -18.89 -2.19 2.16
C THR A 88 -19.35 -2.82 0.85
N VAL A 89 -19.60 -2.01 -0.17
CA VAL A 89 -19.79 -2.47 -1.56
C VAL A 89 -18.73 -3.53 -1.85
N ARG A 90 -19.13 -4.67 -2.43
CA ARG A 90 -18.20 -5.77 -2.77
C ARG A 90 -17.21 -5.29 -3.81
N PHE A 91 -16.10 -4.72 -3.35
CA PHE A 91 -15.05 -4.19 -4.21
C PHE A 91 -14.36 -5.33 -4.96
N GLN A 92 -14.51 -5.35 -6.28
CA GLN A 92 -13.80 -6.28 -7.14
C GLN A 92 -12.43 -5.68 -7.48
N SER A 93 -11.39 -6.07 -6.76
CA SER A 93 -10.02 -5.53 -6.93
C SER A 93 -9.49 -5.72 -8.35
N HIS A 94 -9.80 -6.85 -8.98
CA HIS A 94 -9.39 -7.18 -10.36
C HIS A 94 -10.04 -6.28 -11.42
N LEU A 95 -11.09 -5.54 -11.06
CA LEU A 95 -11.76 -4.66 -12.01
C LEU A 95 -10.97 -3.36 -12.25
N ALA A 96 -10.06 -3.02 -11.31
CA ALA A 96 -9.14 -1.88 -11.43
C ALA A 96 -8.05 -2.11 -12.48
N ASP A 97 -7.59 -3.35 -12.64
CA ASP A 97 -6.56 -3.72 -13.61
C ASP A 97 -7.16 -3.93 -15.00
N VAL A 98 -6.68 -3.17 -16.00
CA VAL A 98 -7.18 -3.20 -17.39
C VAL A 98 -6.19 -3.96 -18.28
N PRO A 99 -6.57 -5.13 -18.81
CA PRO A 99 -5.72 -5.91 -19.69
C PRO A 99 -5.40 -5.19 -21.00
N ASP A 100 -4.19 -5.43 -21.51
CA ASP A 100 -3.65 -4.87 -22.75
C ASP A 100 -4.56 -5.04 -23.99
N TYR A 101 -5.37 -6.09 -24.01
CA TYR A 101 -6.28 -6.39 -25.11
C TYR A 101 -7.56 -5.55 -25.09
N MET A 102 -7.91 -4.93 -23.96
CA MET A 102 -9.06 -4.02 -23.85
C MET A 102 -8.69 -2.58 -24.20
N VAL A 103 -7.41 -2.22 -24.15
CA VAL A 103 -6.92 -0.88 -24.44
C VAL A 103 -6.81 -0.68 -25.96
N PRO A 104 -7.47 0.34 -26.53
CA PRO A 104 -7.34 0.69 -27.94
C PRO A 104 -5.88 0.92 -28.34
N SER A 105 -5.50 0.53 -29.55
CA SER A 105 -4.14 0.68 -30.06
C SER A 105 -3.64 2.13 -30.00
N ALA A 106 -4.52 3.10 -30.24
CA ALA A 106 -4.25 4.53 -30.15
C ALA A 106 -3.87 4.97 -28.72
N LEU A 107 -4.45 4.35 -27.70
CA LEU A 107 -4.25 4.69 -26.28
C LEU A 107 -3.19 3.84 -25.59
N ARG A 108 -2.77 2.72 -26.20
CA ARG A 108 -1.79 1.80 -25.61
C ARG A 108 -0.46 2.45 -25.26
N LYS A 109 0.00 3.44 -26.04
CA LYS A 109 1.23 4.18 -25.73
C LYS A 109 1.10 5.06 -24.50
N LEU A 110 -0.10 5.61 -24.26
CA LEU A 110 -0.38 6.45 -23.10
C LEU A 110 -0.56 5.60 -21.83
N ALA A 111 -1.25 4.47 -21.94
CA ALA A 111 -1.49 3.55 -20.82
C ALA A 111 -0.20 2.95 -20.24
N LYS A 112 0.83 2.73 -21.07
CA LYS A 112 2.11 2.16 -20.63
C LYS A 112 2.98 3.15 -19.82
N ILE A 113 2.79 4.45 -19.98
CA ILE A 113 3.60 5.48 -19.30
C ILE A 113 3.34 5.48 -17.78
N GLU A 114 2.20 4.96 -17.32
CA GLU A 114 1.86 4.89 -15.90
C GLU A 114 2.40 3.62 -15.19
N ASP A 115 2.82 2.60 -15.95
CA ASP A 115 3.28 1.31 -15.40
C ASP A 115 4.81 1.22 -15.23
N ASP A 116 5.55 2.26 -15.65
CA ASP A 116 7.01 2.38 -15.57
C ASP A 116 7.54 2.57 -14.12
N GLY A 117 6.75 2.22 -13.11
CA GLY A 117 7.18 2.09 -11.72
C GLY A 117 7.68 0.69 -11.35
N ASN A 118 7.42 -0.32 -12.19
CA ASN A 118 7.98 -1.66 -12.05
C ASN A 118 8.24 -2.23 -13.46
N GLU A 119 9.44 -1.99 -13.98
CA GLU A 119 9.95 -2.75 -15.12
C GLU A 119 9.87 -4.24 -14.77
N ASP A 120 8.88 -4.93 -15.33
CA ASP A 120 8.84 -6.38 -15.36
C ASP A 120 10.05 -6.78 -16.20
N LEU A 121 11.13 -7.16 -15.51
CA LEU A 121 12.33 -7.69 -16.13
C LEU A 121 11.92 -8.97 -16.86
N THR A 122 11.51 -8.84 -18.13
CA THR A 122 11.74 -9.90 -19.11
C THR A 122 13.25 -10.04 -19.19
N GLN A 123 13.82 -10.80 -18.26
CA GLN A 123 15.20 -11.24 -18.31
C GLN A 123 15.29 -12.06 -19.59
N GLU A 124 15.99 -11.52 -20.59
CA GLU A 124 16.54 -12.33 -21.67
C GLU A 124 17.13 -13.60 -21.03
N PRO A 125 16.84 -14.80 -21.58
CA PRO A 125 17.34 -16.03 -20.98
C PRO A 125 18.85 -15.92 -20.82
N ILE A 126 19.29 -15.93 -19.56
CA ILE A 126 20.70 -15.78 -19.16
C ILE A 126 21.52 -16.79 -19.97
N THR A 127 22.60 -16.33 -20.60
CA THR A 127 23.46 -17.22 -21.38
C THR A 127 24.05 -18.31 -20.49
N ASP A 128 24.32 -19.50 -21.06
CA ASP A 128 24.87 -20.63 -20.29
C ASP A 128 26.16 -20.26 -19.52
N GLU A 129 26.94 -19.32 -20.08
CA GLU A 129 28.15 -18.78 -19.44
C GLU A 129 27.86 -17.93 -18.21
N GLU A 130 26.85 -17.05 -18.29
CA GLU A 130 26.44 -16.19 -17.18
C GLU A 130 25.78 -16.97 -16.06
N TYR A 131 24.99 -18.00 -16.38
CA TYR A 131 24.40 -18.91 -15.39
C TYR A 131 25.48 -19.61 -14.58
N ASN A 132 26.51 -20.13 -15.25
CA ASN A 132 27.63 -20.80 -14.61
C ASN A 132 28.45 -19.83 -13.74
N LYS A 133 28.64 -18.59 -14.19
CA LYS A 133 29.33 -17.55 -13.41
C LYS A 133 28.56 -17.20 -12.13
N GLN A 134 27.24 -17.05 -12.23
CA GLN A 134 26.37 -16.78 -11.09
C GLN A 134 26.36 -17.95 -10.10
N TYR A 135 26.35 -19.19 -10.60
CA TYR A 135 26.40 -20.39 -9.76
C TYR A 135 27.70 -20.49 -8.96
N GLU A 136 28.83 -20.20 -9.60
CA GLU A 136 30.14 -20.20 -8.93
C GLU A 136 30.27 -19.10 -7.88
N GLU A 137 29.75 -17.89 -8.15
CA GLU A 137 29.68 -16.82 -7.15
C GLU A 137 28.83 -17.23 -5.94
N TYR A 138 27.69 -17.85 -6.17
CA TYR A 138 26.81 -18.31 -5.09
C TYR A 138 27.47 -19.41 -4.25
N ARG A 139 28.20 -20.33 -4.90
CA ARG A 139 28.98 -21.38 -4.24
C ARG A 139 30.09 -20.80 -3.36
N ILE A 140 30.80 -19.78 -3.84
CA ILE A 140 31.86 -19.10 -3.09
C ILE A 140 31.25 -18.32 -1.90
N LYS A 141 30.13 -17.62 -2.11
CA LYS A 141 29.43 -16.83 -1.09
C LYS A 141 28.85 -17.69 0.03
N SER A 142 28.25 -18.83 -0.30
CA SER A 142 27.71 -19.77 0.70
C SER A 142 28.83 -20.42 1.52
N ARG A 143 29.98 -20.73 0.91
CA ARG A 143 31.18 -21.20 1.62
C ARG A 143 31.72 -20.16 2.59
N SER A 144 31.85 -18.89 2.18
CA SER A 144 32.32 -17.81 3.07
C SER A 144 31.33 -17.51 4.22
N MET A 145 30.02 -17.60 3.96
CA MET A 145 28.99 -17.45 4.98
C MET A 145 29.08 -18.54 6.07
N SER A 146 29.36 -19.79 5.70
CA SER A 146 29.54 -20.86 6.69
C SER A 146 30.77 -20.64 7.59
N GLU A 147 31.86 -20.09 7.06
CA GLU A 147 33.03 -19.67 7.86
C GLU A 147 32.70 -18.50 8.81
N VAL A 148 31.95 -17.51 8.35
CA VAL A 148 31.52 -16.37 9.18
C VAL A 148 30.62 -16.85 10.32
N VAL A 149 29.69 -17.75 10.04
CA VAL A 149 28.81 -18.35 11.06
C VAL A 149 29.62 -19.18 12.06
N ALA A 150 30.60 -19.96 11.61
CA ALA A 150 31.49 -20.72 12.50
C ALA A 150 32.33 -19.81 13.41
N LYS A 151 32.91 -18.74 12.87
CA LYS A 151 33.68 -17.73 13.63
C LYS A 151 32.80 -17.00 14.65
N LYS A 152 31.55 -16.68 14.30
CA LYS A 152 30.58 -16.06 15.22
C LYS A 152 30.22 -16.99 16.38
N LYS A 153 29.92 -18.26 16.10
CA LYS A 153 29.66 -19.28 17.15
C LYS A 153 30.84 -19.43 18.11
N TYR A 154 32.07 -19.44 17.59
CA TYR A 154 33.27 -19.54 18.43
C TYR A 154 33.44 -18.31 19.35
N LYS A 155 33.24 -17.09 18.84
CA LYS A 155 33.31 -15.85 19.61
C LYS A 155 32.25 -15.76 20.71
N GLU A 156 31.04 -16.23 20.42
CA GLU A 156 29.92 -16.25 21.36
C GLU A 156 30.13 -17.29 22.48
N LYS A 157 30.67 -18.47 22.15
CA LYS A 157 31.08 -19.49 23.12
C LYS A 157 32.21 -18.99 24.04
N ARG A 158 33.15 -18.19 23.53
CA ARG A 158 34.19 -17.55 24.35
C ARG A 158 33.61 -16.54 25.34
N ARG A 159 32.72 -15.66 24.86
CA ARG A 159 32.04 -14.65 25.70
C ARG A 159 31.19 -15.29 26.81
N SER A 160 30.46 -16.37 26.50
CA SER A 160 29.67 -17.06 27.52
C SER A 160 30.54 -17.72 28.59
N ALA A 161 31.69 -18.27 28.21
CA ALA A 161 32.67 -18.81 29.17
C ALA A 161 33.29 -17.71 30.05
N GLU A 162 33.67 -16.56 29.48
CA GLU A 162 34.19 -15.40 30.23
C GLU A 162 33.14 -14.86 31.23
N ASN A 163 31.89 -14.71 30.80
CA ASN A 163 30.79 -14.28 31.68
C ASN A 163 30.52 -15.28 32.82
N ALA A 164 30.59 -16.58 32.54
CA ALA A 164 30.42 -17.62 33.56
C ALA A 164 31.56 -17.59 34.61
N TYR A 165 32.78 -17.25 34.20
CA TYR A 165 33.92 -17.10 35.11
C TYR A 165 33.73 -15.90 36.05
N HIS A 166 33.34 -14.74 35.53
CA HIS A 166 33.11 -13.54 36.36
C HIS A 166 31.91 -13.66 37.28
N LYS A 167 30.85 -14.38 36.88
CA LYS A 167 29.69 -14.66 37.74
C LYS A 167 30.05 -15.48 38.99
N LYS A 168 31.05 -16.36 38.91
CA LYS A 168 31.53 -17.15 40.04
C LYS A 168 32.44 -16.37 41.00
N GLN A 169 33.00 -15.24 40.55
CA GLN A 169 33.82 -14.35 41.37
C GLN A 169 33.05 -13.16 41.96
N ALA A 170 31.73 -13.09 41.72
CA ALA A 170 30.91 -12.01 42.25
C ALA A 170 30.75 -12.10 43.78
N ASN A 171 31.02 -11.00 44.47
CA ASN A 171 30.99 -10.92 45.93
C ASN A 171 29.56 -11.15 46.46
N PRO A 172 29.29 -12.18 47.30
CA PRO A 172 27.93 -12.56 47.68
C PRO A 172 27.20 -11.55 48.58
N LEU A 173 27.93 -10.57 49.14
CA LEU A 173 27.39 -9.55 50.04
C LEU A 173 26.65 -8.41 49.33
N ILE A 174 26.77 -8.27 48.01
CA ILE A 174 26.17 -7.16 47.24
C ILE A 174 24.63 -7.27 47.15
N GLY A 175 24.05 -8.44 47.44
CA GLY A 175 22.60 -8.68 47.41
C GLY A 175 21.87 -8.66 48.76
N MET A 176 22.58 -8.64 49.89
CA MET A 176 21.94 -8.68 51.22
C MET A 176 21.48 -7.27 51.63
N LYS A 177 20.17 -7.01 51.53
CA LYS A 177 19.57 -5.78 52.07
C LYS A 177 19.36 -5.92 53.58
N PHE A 178 20.02 -5.05 54.34
CA PHE A 178 19.93 -5.02 55.81
C PHE A 178 18.62 -4.34 56.25
N SER A 179 17.69 -5.10 56.81
CA SER A 179 16.49 -4.54 57.44
C SER A 179 16.83 -4.08 58.86
N GLY A 180 16.88 -2.77 59.07
CA GLY A 180 17.30 -2.15 60.33
C GLY A 180 16.43 -2.56 61.53
N LEU A 181 17.08 -2.72 62.69
CA LEU A 181 16.44 -2.99 63.98
C LEU A 181 15.52 -1.82 64.39
N LYS A 182 14.22 -2.08 64.52
CA LYS A 182 13.26 -1.14 65.14
C LYS A 182 13.66 -0.93 66.61
N LYS A 183 14.09 0.29 66.94
CA LYS A 183 14.25 0.74 68.33
C LYS A 183 12.85 0.88 68.95
N LYS A 184 12.55 0.10 69.99
CA LYS A 184 11.41 0.35 70.88
C LYS A 184 11.76 1.56 71.77
N GLY A 185 10.94 2.58 71.72
CA GLY A 185 10.86 3.68 72.67
C GLY A 185 9.39 3.93 72.94
#